data_AF-A0A942WFF8-F1
#
_entry.id   AF-A0A942WFF8-F1
#
_cell.length_a   1.000
_cell.length_b   1.000
_cell.length_c   1.000
_cell.angle_alpha   90.00
_cell.angle_beta   90.00
_cell.angle_gamma   90.00
#
_symmetry.space_group_name_H-M   'P 1'
#
loop_
_entity.id
_entity.type
_entity.pdbx_description
1 polymer ?
#
loop_
_entity_poly.entity_id
_entity_poly.type
_entity_poly.pdbx_seq_one_letter_code
_entity_poly.pdbx_strand_id
1 'polypeptide(L)' 'MIYKKTSSQYSIQDIVDMISTDQNIEYDETMNKFYNSEVFEKLVDKETGLYLESPEYVYDLFKDEMNFGHIIQAEI' A
#
# COMPACT_ATOMS: atom_id res chain seq x y z
N MET A 1 7.21 -26.45 -15.61
CA MET A 1 7.59 -25.03 -15.71
C MET A 1 6.32 -24.20 -15.53
N ILE A 2 5.85 -24.06 -14.30
CA ILE A 2 4.59 -23.36 -14.00
C ILE A 2 4.96 -21.90 -13.70
N TYR A 3 4.32 -21.02 -14.46
CA TYR A 3 4.42 -19.55 -14.49
C TYR A 3 5.32 -18.93 -13.42
N LYS A 4 6.46 -18.38 -13.88
CA LYS A 4 7.16 -17.31 -13.16
C LYS A 4 6.11 -16.28 -12.78
N LYS A 5 5.73 -16.24 -11.50
CA LYS A 5 5.01 -15.13 -10.87
C LYS A 5 5.85 -13.90 -11.19
N THR A 6 5.36 -13.09 -12.13
CA THR A 6 6.07 -11.94 -12.70
C THR A 6 6.47 -11.03 -11.54
N SER A 7 7.77 -10.96 -11.27
CA SER A 7 8.37 -10.42 -10.04
C SER A 7 8.34 -8.88 -9.94
N SER A 8 7.25 -8.22 -10.35
CA SER A 8 7.11 -6.76 -10.26
C SER A 8 5.67 -6.27 -10.36
N GLN A 9 4.70 -7.04 -9.89
CA GLN A 9 3.37 -6.52 -9.56
C GLN A 9 3.08 -6.97 -8.15
N TYR A 10 3.39 -6.10 -7.19
CA TYR A 10 2.89 -6.28 -5.83
C TYR A 10 1.37 -6.28 -5.90
N SER A 11 0.75 -7.31 -5.35
CA SER A 11 -0.70 -7.29 -5.28
C SER A 11 -1.05 -6.36 -4.13
N ILE A 12 -2.06 -5.52 -4.31
CA ILE A 12 -2.69 -4.77 -3.21
C ILE A 12 -2.99 -5.70 -2.01
N GLN A 13 -3.25 -6.98 -2.27
CA GLN A 13 -3.41 -8.03 -1.26
C GLN A 13 -2.19 -8.16 -0.35
N ASP A 14 -0.96 -8.12 -0.89
CA ASP A 14 0.27 -8.26 -0.08
C ASP A 14 0.39 -7.07 0.91
N ILE A 15 0.03 -5.86 0.47
CA ILE A 15 0.02 -4.65 1.32
C ILE A 15 -1.07 -4.73 2.39
N VAL A 16 -2.28 -5.15 2.00
CA VAL A 16 -3.41 -5.31 2.93
C VAL A 16 -3.13 -6.40 3.97
N ASP A 17 -2.52 -7.52 3.58
CA ASP A 17 -2.10 -8.59 4.48
C ASP A 17 -1.08 -8.09 5.51
N MET A 18 -0.11 -7.26 5.08
CA MET A 18 0.86 -6.64 5.97
C MET A 18 0.20 -5.69 6.97
N ILE A 19 -0.70 -4.81 6.52
CA ILE A 19 -1.43 -3.88 7.41
C ILE A 19 -2.28 -4.65 8.41
N SER A 20 -3.07 -5.62 7.93
CA SER A 20 -3.99 -6.42 8.76
C SER A 20 -3.24 -7.19 9.84
N THR A 21 -2.09 -7.79 9.47
CA THR A 21 -1.23 -8.51 10.41
C THR A 21 -0.55 -7.59 11.42
N ASP A 22 0.00 -6.44 11.00
CA ASP A 22 0.71 -5.53 11.90
C ASP A 22 -0.24 -4.81 12.88
N GLN A 23 -1.39 -4.35 12.38
CA GLN A 23 -2.36 -3.61 13.18
C GLN A 23 -3.36 -4.51 13.92
N ASN A 24 -3.34 -5.82 13.63
CA ASN A 24 -4.31 -6.80 14.13
C ASN A 24 -5.76 -6.36 13.87
N ILE A 25 -6.00 -5.88 12.65
CA ILE A 25 -7.31 -5.43 12.16
C ILE A 25 -7.84 -6.46 11.18
N GLU A 26 -9.16 -6.70 11.20
CA GLU A 26 -9.80 -7.59 10.23
C GLU A 26 -9.48 -7.19 8.79
N TYR A 27 -9.29 -8.20 7.94
CA TYR A 27 -8.87 -8.01 6.56
C TYR A 27 -9.85 -7.10 5.78
N ASP A 28 -11.15 -7.30 5.96
CA ASP A 28 -12.21 -6.51 5.32
C ASP A 28 -12.18 -5.04 5.79
N GLU A 29 -11.93 -4.80 7.08
CA GLU A 29 -11.80 -3.45 7.62
C GLU A 29 -10.52 -2.78 7.09
N THR A 30 -9.44 -3.54 6.98
CA THR A 30 -8.18 -3.09 6.42
C THR A 30 -8.33 -2.70 4.95
N MET A 31 -9.01 -3.52 4.14
CA MET A 31 -9.34 -3.19 2.76
C MET A 31 -10.12 -1.87 2.71
N ASN A 32 -11.18 -1.73 3.50
CA ASN A 32 -11.99 -0.53 3.49
C ASN A 32 -11.17 0.72 3.86
N LYS A 33 -10.31 0.65 4.87
CA LYS A 33 -9.41 1.75 5.23
C LYS A 33 -8.42 2.07 4.11
N PHE A 34 -7.78 1.05 3.55
CA PHE A 34 -6.78 1.21 2.51
C PHE A 34 -7.37 1.79 1.21
N TYR A 35 -8.53 1.32 0.75
CA TYR A 35 -9.17 1.86 -0.46
C TYR A 35 -9.64 3.31 -0.33
N ASN A 36 -9.91 3.79 0.89
CA ASN A 36 -10.29 5.17 1.16
C ASN A 36 -9.08 6.06 1.53
N SER A 37 -7.86 5.55 1.39
CA SER A 37 -6.63 6.26 1.72
C SER A 37 -6.10 7.05 0.53
N GLU A 38 -5.43 8.16 0.82
CA GLU A 38 -4.68 8.93 -0.18
C GLU A 38 -3.57 8.06 -0.80
N VAL A 39 -3.02 7.12 -0.03
CA VAL A 39 -1.97 6.19 -0.53
C VAL A 39 -2.51 5.34 -1.67
N PHE A 40 -3.74 4.84 -1.54
CA PHE A 40 -4.35 4.06 -2.60
C PHE A 40 -4.63 4.90 -3.85
N GLU A 41 -5.11 6.13 -3.70
CA GLU A 41 -5.30 7.06 -4.82
C GLU A 41 -3.99 7.27 -5.59
N LYS A 42 -2.88 7.49 -4.88
CA LYS A 42 -1.55 7.62 -5.50
C LYS A 42 -1.03 6.32 -6.07
N LEU A 43 -1.34 5.17 -5.46
CA LEU A 43 -0.90 3.86 -5.92
C LEU A 43 -1.52 3.49 -7.27
N VAL A 44 -2.79 3.83 -7.47
CA VAL A 44 -3.47 3.59 -8.76
C VAL A 44 -3.15 4.63 -9.82
N ASP A 45 -2.68 5.81 -9.39
CA ASP A 45 -2.18 6.85 -10.27
C ASP A 45 -0.81 6.46 -10.85
N LYS A 46 -0.75 6.33 -12.17
CA LYS A 46 0.48 5.96 -12.87
C LYS A 46 1.48 7.11 -12.93
N GLU A 47 1.03 8.35 -12.79
CA GLU A 47 1.90 9.53 -12.86
C GLU A 47 2.79 9.63 -11.62
N THR A 48 2.36 9.09 -10.48
CA THR A 48 3.16 9.06 -9.24
C THR A 48 4.30 8.04 -9.29
N GLY A 49 4.16 7.00 -10.12
CA GLY A 49 5.09 5.86 -10.17
C GLY A 49 5.02 4.94 -8.95
N LEU A 50 4.13 5.17 -7.97
CA LEU A 50 4.10 4.45 -6.70
C LEU A 50 3.84 2.93 -6.87
N TYR A 51 3.14 2.54 -7.93
CA TYR A 51 2.91 1.13 -8.28
C TYR A 51 4.18 0.34 -8.64
N LEU A 52 5.30 1.03 -8.88
CA LEU A 52 6.62 0.43 -9.13
C LEU A 52 7.41 0.21 -7.83
N GLU A 53 7.00 0.86 -6.74
CA GLU A 53 7.67 0.79 -5.46
C GLU A 53 7.33 -0.50 -4.70
N SER A 54 8.10 -0.78 -3.65
CA SER A 54 7.91 -1.96 -2.80
C SER A 54 6.68 -1.83 -1.89
N PRO A 55 6.04 -2.95 -1.50
CA PRO A 55 4.84 -2.95 -0.68
C PRO A 55 5.15 -2.47 0.73
N GLU A 56 6.38 -2.68 1.21
CA GLU A 56 6.88 -2.09 2.46
C GLU A 56 6.87 -0.56 2.39
N TYR A 57 7.33 0.03 1.28
CA TYR A 57 7.32 1.48 1.11
C TYR A 57 5.89 2.05 1.06
N VAL A 58 4.99 1.40 0.32
CA VAL A 58 3.58 1.79 0.27
C VAL A 58 2.92 1.67 1.65
N TYR A 59 3.28 0.62 2.40
CA TYR A 59 2.80 0.42 3.75
C TYR A 59 3.32 1.51 4.71
N ASP A 60 4.59 1.88 4.64
CA ASP A 60 5.16 2.97 5.46
C ASP A 60 4.46 4.31 5.17
N LEU A 61 4.19 4.63 3.90
CA LEU A 61 3.39 5.81 3.55
C LEU A 61 1.98 5.77 4.15
N PHE A 62 1.35 4.59 4.17
CA PHE A 62 0.04 4.41 4.77
C PHE A 62 0.09 4.60 6.30
N LYS A 63 1.17 4.18 6.96
CA LYS A 63 1.37 4.47 8.39
C LYS A 63 1.52 5.96 8.65
N ASP A 64 2.26 6.66 7.80
CA ASP A 64 2.40 8.11 7.90
C ASP A 64 1.05 8.81 7.71
N GLU A 65 0.27 8.40 6.70
CA GLU A 65 -1.10 8.90 6.52
C GLU A 65 -1.97 8.67 7.76
N MET A 66 -1.88 7.50 8.40
CA MET A 66 -2.63 7.22 9.63
C MET A 66 -2.15 8.05 10.84
N ASN A 67 -0.86 8.37 10.91
CA ASN A 67 -0.27 9.15 12.00
C ASN A 67 -0.53 10.66 11.86
N PHE A 68 -0.51 11.18 10.63
CA PHE A 68 -0.56 12.62 10.34
C PHE A 68 -1.85 13.07 9.65
N GLY A 69 -2.70 12.14 9.22
CA GLY A 69 -3.93 12.39 8.47
C GLY A 69 -3.73 12.73 6.99
N HIS A 70 -2.50 12.67 6.48
CA HIS A 70 -2.12 12.91 5.09
C HIS A 70 -0.75 12.28 4.83
N ILE A 71 -0.42 12.02 3.56
CA ILE A 71 0.88 11.44 3.19
C ILE A 71 1.99 12.47 3.43
N ILE A 72 3.00 12.10 4.22
CA ILE A 72 4.24 12.86 4.32
C ILE A 72 5.26 12.25 3.35
N GLN A 73 5.30 12.80 2.14
CA GLN A 73 6.39 12.49 1.22
C GLN A 73 7.51 13.49 1.51
N ALA A 74 8.61 13.01 2.10
CA ALA A 74 9.83 13.81 2.15
C ALA A 74 10.31 13.99 0.71
N GLU A 75 9.95 15.10 0.07
CA GLU A 75 10.61 15.54 -1.16
C GLU A 75 12.11 15.70 -0.83
N ILE A 76 12.95 14.83 -1.42
CA ILE A 76 14.42 14.93 -1.41
C ILE A 76 14.86 15.66 -2.67
#